data_AF-A0A420UAE6-F1
#
_entry.id   AF-A0A420UAE6-F1
#
_cell.length_a   1.000
_cell.length_b   1.000
_cell.length_c   1.000
_cell.angle_alpha   90.00
_cell.angle_beta   90.00
_cell.angle_gamma   90.00
#
_symmetry.space_group_name_H-M   'P 1'
#
loop_
_entity.id
_entity.type
_entity.pdbx_description
1 polymer ?
#
loop_
_entity_poly.entity_id
_entity_poly.type
_entity_poly.pdbx_seq_one_letter_code
_entity_poly.pdbx_strand_id
1 'polypeptide(L)'
;MANALCQRCTSLNLSIAKFRIDDKNGDEDNRSPELTRSRSYFGTVTQIRDSAENCELCELIADTVRDANVPHMDDVACHLLWEMDGRTSAKPLFGQKGNKSRRLRVCWSDTRLKSHEAYVMLAAPPKYDKSDVDYPGLLNDETQFLGRRIGSSHNKKNLVREFLRLCETCHDERCTAQLGIEDPFRDTLNEPYFGVIDMENESLVPLPYMDNGNQLRFKPYATVSYVWGNGHSRQHATRVSNIQSRRKSGGLSAVIRDLPKALRQSIALTHQLGIRYIWIDALCIVQNSRHSWNLNARAMHLIYGNSVLTICAADGIDANTGLLALDDNHQTRQMVVNYGPGVCLMLHRPAETSIETTQWNRRAWTFQERLLSKRCLIFTEGRIFFLDLPQRSNGLEANQTEPVQHLCRCEISDQRGDKCGSVVVDSEWLGNKENEQQTLFEFIAISDAKDFTNEEFPDWTYYIPKERIESEWDLYFVLLVEFYPEEGIYRRVALGKVFKAAFTHLVEKEWKEIILG
;
A
#
# COMPACT_ATOMS: atom_id res chain seq x y z
N MET A 1 -21.19 -20.52 28.76
CA MET A 1 -22.20 -19.45 28.85
C MET A 1 -22.61 -19.15 27.43
N ALA A 2 -23.90 -19.16 27.10
CA ALA A 2 -24.33 -18.82 25.74
C ALA A 2 -23.99 -17.35 25.49
N ASN A 3 -23.28 -17.05 24.39
CA ASN A 3 -22.95 -15.69 24.01
C ASN A 3 -24.26 -14.93 23.80
N ALA A 4 -24.52 -13.95 24.68
CA ALA A 4 -25.72 -13.15 24.62
C ALA A 4 -25.63 -12.27 23.37
N LEU A 5 -26.58 -12.43 22.46
CA LEU A 5 -26.76 -11.53 21.32
C LEU A 5 -28.03 -10.72 21.59
N CYS A 6 -27.98 -9.40 21.36
CA CYS A 6 -29.17 -8.57 21.41
C CYS A 6 -30.11 -8.89 20.22
N GLN A 7 -31.38 -8.51 20.32
CA GLN A 7 -32.40 -8.80 19.29
C GLN A 7 -31.98 -8.35 17.88
N ARG A 8 -31.29 -7.21 17.78
CA ARG A 8 -30.74 -6.65 16.53
C ARG A 8 -29.64 -7.51 15.92
N CYS A 9 -28.76 -8.08 16.75
CA CYS A 9 -27.70 -8.98 16.26
C CYS A 9 -28.25 -10.34 15.88
N THR A 10 -29.26 -10.83 16.61
CA THR A 10 -29.97 -12.08 16.30
C THR A 10 -30.75 -11.97 14.98
N SER A 11 -31.37 -10.82 14.69
CA SER A 11 -32.14 -10.63 13.44
C SER A 11 -31.28 -10.67 12.17
N LEU A 12 -29.97 -10.46 12.27
CA LEU A 12 -29.05 -10.63 11.14
C LEU A 12 -28.99 -12.09 10.64
N ASN A 13 -29.32 -13.06 11.50
CA ASN A 13 -29.32 -14.49 11.20
C ASN A 13 -28.03 -14.91 10.45
N LEU A 14 -26.87 -14.61 11.04
CA LEU A 14 -25.57 -14.88 10.41
C LEU A 14 -25.23 -16.36 10.47
N SER A 15 -24.88 -16.96 9.33
CA SER A 15 -24.54 -18.37 9.19
C SER A 15 -23.31 -18.54 8.29
N ILE A 16 -22.65 -19.70 8.32
CA ILE A 16 -21.50 -19.99 7.45
C ILE A 16 -21.87 -19.81 5.97
N ALA A 17 -23.08 -20.24 5.57
CA ALA A 17 -23.59 -20.12 4.20
C ALA A 17 -23.73 -18.66 3.74
N LYS A 18 -23.97 -17.71 4.66
CA LYS A 18 -23.98 -16.29 4.30
C LYS A 18 -22.60 -15.72 3.98
N PHE A 19 -21.52 -16.34 4.44
CA PHE A 19 -20.14 -15.91 4.17
C PHE A 19 -19.43 -16.75 3.11
N ARG A 20 -19.70 -18.06 3.03
CA ARG A 20 -19.05 -18.96 2.05
C ARG A 20 -19.97 -19.19 0.87
N ILE A 21 -19.47 -18.87 -0.32
CA ILE A 21 -20.17 -19.14 -1.57
C ILE A 21 -19.65 -20.47 -2.11
N ASP A 22 -20.53 -21.44 -2.23
CA ASP A 22 -20.22 -22.73 -2.86
C ASP A 22 -20.94 -22.79 -4.21
N ASP A 23 -20.15 -22.68 -5.29
CA ASP A 23 -20.66 -22.76 -6.67
C ASP A 23 -21.10 -24.19 -7.06
N LYS A 24 -20.75 -25.21 -6.26
CA LYS A 24 -21.03 -26.64 -6.56
C LYS A 24 -22.40 -27.08 -6.07
N ASN A 25 -22.90 -26.50 -4.99
CA ASN A 25 -24.21 -26.80 -4.44
C ASN A 25 -25.17 -25.70 -4.90
N GLY A 26 -26.12 -26.04 -5.78
CA GLY A 26 -27.05 -25.11 -6.43
C GLY A 26 -28.07 -24.44 -5.50
N ASP A 27 -27.66 -24.00 -4.32
CA ASP A 27 -28.48 -23.30 -3.34
C ASP A 27 -28.85 -21.90 -3.86
N GLU A 28 -30.15 -21.59 -3.92
CA GLU A 28 -30.66 -20.32 -4.45
C GLU A 28 -30.18 -19.10 -3.63
N ASP A 29 -29.97 -19.28 -2.33
CA ASP A 29 -29.47 -18.24 -1.40
C ASP A 29 -27.99 -17.87 -1.66
N ASN A 30 -27.21 -18.80 -2.24
CA ASN A 30 -25.82 -18.58 -2.64
C ASN A 30 -25.69 -17.72 -3.91
N ARG A 31 -26.76 -17.61 -4.70
CA ARG A 31 -26.76 -16.85 -5.96
C ARG A 31 -27.46 -15.51 -5.88
N SER A 32 -28.15 -15.19 -4.78
CA SER A 32 -29.03 -14.03 -4.72
C SER A 32 -28.24 -12.70 -4.78
N PRO A 33 -28.29 -11.94 -5.89
CA PRO A 33 -27.61 -10.64 -6.03
C PRO A 33 -28.23 -9.57 -5.13
N GLU A 34 -29.41 -9.85 -4.56
CA GLU A 34 -30.14 -8.96 -3.67
C GLU A 34 -29.41 -8.72 -2.35
N LEU A 35 -28.74 -9.74 -1.80
CA LEU A 35 -27.99 -9.61 -0.53
C LEU A 35 -26.90 -8.54 -0.64
N THR A 36 -26.19 -8.51 -1.76
CA THR A 36 -25.08 -7.58 -2.03
C THR A 36 -25.51 -6.16 -2.40
N ARG A 37 -26.80 -5.92 -2.63
CA ARG A 37 -27.32 -4.58 -3.01
C ARG A 37 -28.01 -3.86 -1.85
N SER A 38 -28.36 -4.54 -0.77
CA SER A 38 -29.13 -3.96 0.33
C SER A 38 -28.23 -3.34 1.40
N ARG A 39 -28.22 -2.01 1.50
CA ARG A 39 -27.69 -1.28 2.66
C ARG A 39 -28.73 -1.34 3.78
N SER A 40 -28.41 -2.02 4.88
CA SER A 40 -29.33 -2.18 6.01
C SER A 40 -28.96 -1.23 7.15
N TYR A 41 -29.95 -0.54 7.73
CA TYR A 41 -29.74 0.25 8.94
C TYR A 41 -29.56 -0.69 10.13
N PHE A 42 -28.47 -0.51 10.88
CA PHE A 42 -28.18 -1.31 12.06
C PHE A 42 -28.54 -0.56 13.35
N GLY A 43 -28.18 0.72 13.45
CA GLY A 43 -28.53 1.56 14.60
C GLY A 43 -27.56 2.73 14.79
N THR A 44 -27.79 3.58 15.78
CA THR A 44 -26.86 4.68 16.09
C THR A 44 -25.66 4.21 16.92
N VAL A 45 -24.58 4.99 16.94
CA VAL A 45 -23.38 4.73 17.77
C VAL A 45 -23.77 4.48 19.22
N THR A 46 -24.61 5.32 19.83
CA THR A 46 -25.06 5.16 21.22
C THR A 46 -25.77 3.83 21.44
N GLN A 47 -26.75 3.49 20.59
CA GLN A 47 -27.48 2.23 20.73
C GLN A 47 -26.59 1.00 20.62
N ILE A 48 -25.56 1.06 19.76
CA ILE A 48 -24.60 -0.04 19.58
C ILE A 48 -23.68 -0.15 20.80
N ARG A 49 -23.19 1.00 21.32
CA ARG A 49 -22.35 1.05 22.51
C ARG A 49 -23.08 0.56 23.77
N ASP A 50 -24.32 1.00 23.98
CA ASP A 50 -25.16 0.55 25.09
C ASP A 50 -25.39 -0.97 25.03
N SER A 51 -25.55 -1.51 23.83
CA SER A 51 -25.72 -2.95 23.62
C SER A 51 -24.42 -3.75 23.76
N ALA A 52 -23.25 -3.12 23.62
CA ALA A 52 -21.95 -3.79 23.60
C ALA A 52 -21.60 -4.44 24.96
N GLU A 53 -22.14 -3.95 26.07
CA GLU A 53 -21.94 -4.55 27.39
C GLU A 53 -22.47 -5.98 27.50
N ASN A 54 -23.50 -6.31 26.72
CA ASN A 54 -24.20 -7.59 26.77
C ASN A 54 -24.29 -8.29 25.41
N CYS A 55 -23.57 -7.80 24.39
CA CYS A 55 -23.63 -8.34 23.03
C CYS A 55 -22.26 -8.27 22.34
N GLU A 56 -21.62 -9.42 22.16
CA GLU A 56 -20.29 -9.50 21.54
C GLU A 56 -20.25 -8.95 20.11
N LEU A 57 -21.32 -9.11 19.31
CA LEU A 57 -21.35 -8.54 17.95
C LEU A 57 -21.50 -7.01 17.98
N CYS A 58 -22.23 -6.46 18.96
CA CYS A 58 -22.26 -5.02 19.16
C CYS A 58 -20.91 -4.50 19.64
N GLU A 59 -20.21 -5.22 20.52
CA GLU A 59 -18.83 -4.90 20.91
C GLU A 59 -17.90 -4.89 19.70
N LEU A 60 -18.00 -5.91 18.82
CA LEU A 60 -17.23 -6.01 17.58
C LEU A 60 -17.43 -4.79 16.66
N ILE A 61 -18.68 -4.35 16.49
CA ILE A 61 -19.03 -3.20 15.63
C ILE A 61 -18.68 -1.87 16.31
N ALA A 62 -18.85 -1.75 17.63
CA ALA A 62 -18.45 -0.56 18.36
C ALA A 62 -16.91 -0.35 18.33
N ASP A 63 -16.14 -1.44 18.24
CA ASP A 63 -14.67 -1.42 18.15
C ASP A 63 -14.17 -0.67 16.89
N THR A 64 -14.97 -0.58 15.82
CA THR A 64 -14.53 0.13 14.60
C THR A 64 -14.38 1.64 14.84
N VAL A 65 -15.18 2.21 15.74
CA VAL A 65 -15.20 3.64 16.11
C VAL A 65 -14.74 3.88 17.55
N ARG A 66 -13.97 2.95 18.12
CA ARG A 66 -13.42 3.07 19.48
C ARG A 66 -12.55 4.32 19.64
N ASP A 67 -11.66 4.52 18.69
CA ASP A 67 -10.65 5.58 18.72
C ASP A 67 -11.10 6.84 17.97
N ALA A 68 -12.34 6.84 17.46
CA ALA A 68 -12.92 7.96 16.73
C ALA A 68 -13.27 9.11 17.69
N ASN A 69 -12.87 10.33 17.31
CA ASN A 69 -13.22 11.54 18.04
C ASN A 69 -13.91 12.52 17.08
N VAL A 70 -15.24 12.40 16.99
CA VAL A 70 -16.07 13.20 16.10
C VAL A 70 -17.16 13.93 16.92
N PRO A 71 -17.40 15.23 16.71
CA PRO A 71 -18.49 15.94 17.36
C PRO A 71 -19.86 15.32 17.04
N HIS A 72 -20.72 15.19 18.05
CA HIS A 72 -22.07 14.63 17.92
C HIS A 72 -22.11 13.19 17.37
N MET A 73 -21.07 12.39 17.66
CA MET A 73 -20.95 11.01 17.16
C MET A 73 -22.08 10.08 17.63
N ASP A 74 -22.72 10.38 18.76
CA ASP A 74 -23.74 9.56 19.42
C ASP A 74 -24.93 9.20 18.50
N ASP A 75 -25.33 10.14 17.63
CA ASP A 75 -26.47 9.98 16.72
C ASP A 75 -26.08 9.45 15.33
N VAL A 76 -24.79 9.22 15.07
CA VAL A 76 -24.32 8.76 13.77
C VAL A 76 -24.82 7.34 13.51
N ALA A 77 -25.42 7.12 12.33
CA ALA A 77 -26.03 5.86 11.95
C ALA A 77 -24.99 4.87 11.40
N CYS A 78 -25.01 3.65 11.92
CA CYS A 78 -24.31 2.50 11.39
C CYS A 78 -25.18 1.77 10.36
N HIS A 79 -24.57 1.40 9.25
CA HIS A 79 -25.17 0.60 8.20
C HIS A 79 -24.31 -0.63 7.91
N LEU A 80 -24.97 -1.75 7.60
CA LEU A 80 -24.33 -2.99 7.21
C LEU A 80 -24.63 -3.29 5.74
N LEU A 81 -23.58 -3.60 4.98
CA LEU A 81 -23.65 -3.90 3.56
C LEU A 81 -22.89 -5.20 3.26
N TRP A 82 -23.51 -6.14 2.56
CA TRP A 82 -22.79 -7.32 2.09
C TRP A 82 -21.96 -6.98 0.85
N GLU A 83 -20.70 -7.37 0.88
CA GLU A 83 -19.80 -7.26 -0.26
C GLU A 83 -19.25 -8.64 -0.61
N MET A 84 -18.96 -8.82 -1.90
CA MET A 84 -18.23 -9.97 -2.40
C MET A 84 -16.73 -9.77 -2.14
N ASP A 85 -16.07 -10.80 -1.62
CA ASP A 85 -14.62 -10.87 -1.50
C ASP A 85 -14.11 -12.08 -2.30
N GLY A 86 -12.90 -11.97 -2.85
CA GLY A 86 -12.34 -12.96 -3.76
C GLY A 86 -11.92 -12.40 -5.12
N ARG A 87 -10.93 -13.06 -5.74
CA ARG A 87 -10.50 -12.79 -7.12
C ARG A 87 -10.94 -13.94 -8.02
N THR A 88 -11.52 -13.61 -9.17
CA THR A 88 -11.60 -14.55 -10.30
C THR A 88 -10.24 -14.53 -10.98
N SER A 89 -9.53 -15.66 -11.04
CA SER A 89 -8.28 -15.73 -11.81
C SER A 89 -8.59 -15.40 -13.27
N ALA A 90 -7.82 -14.49 -13.90
CA ALA A 90 -7.94 -14.18 -15.33
C ALA A 90 -7.58 -15.38 -16.23
N LYS A 91 -6.84 -16.37 -15.68
CA LYS A 91 -6.56 -17.66 -16.31
C LYS A 91 -6.69 -18.74 -15.24
N PRO A 92 -7.88 -19.28 -14.97
CA PRO A 92 -7.97 -20.45 -14.13
C PRO A 92 -7.16 -21.56 -14.79
N LEU A 93 -6.21 -22.16 -14.06
CA LEU A 93 -5.69 -23.47 -14.46
C LEU A 93 -6.91 -24.36 -14.71
N PHE A 94 -7.02 -24.87 -15.94
CA PHE A 94 -8.17 -25.60 -16.49
C PHE A 94 -9.13 -26.17 -15.42
N GLY A 95 -10.29 -25.54 -15.26
CA GLY A 95 -11.41 -26.07 -14.47
C GLY A 95 -11.61 -25.53 -13.03
N GLN A 96 -10.71 -24.70 -12.49
CA GLN A 96 -10.93 -24.08 -11.18
C GLN A 96 -11.66 -22.74 -11.29
N LYS A 97 -12.97 -22.70 -10.97
CA LYS A 97 -13.65 -21.44 -10.66
C LYS A 97 -13.00 -20.81 -9.42
N GLY A 98 -12.69 -19.52 -9.47
CA GLY A 98 -12.06 -18.82 -8.35
C GLY A 98 -12.95 -18.85 -7.11
N ASN A 99 -12.37 -19.17 -5.94
CA ASN A 99 -13.08 -19.15 -4.67
C ASN A 99 -13.58 -17.73 -4.37
N LYS A 100 -14.83 -17.62 -3.90
CA LYS A 100 -15.47 -16.37 -3.50
C LYS A 100 -16.00 -16.50 -2.08
N SER A 101 -15.93 -15.43 -1.32
CA SER A 101 -16.62 -15.29 -0.04
C SER A 101 -17.45 -14.01 -0.04
N ARG A 102 -18.25 -13.83 0.99
CA ARG A 102 -18.92 -12.57 1.31
C ARG A 102 -18.33 -12.03 2.59
N ARG A 103 -18.29 -10.72 2.72
CA ARG A 103 -17.93 -9.99 3.94
C ARG A 103 -18.99 -8.92 4.21
N LEU A 104 -19.18 -8.59 5.46
CA LEU A 104 -20.17 -7.60 5.88
C LEU A 104 -19.44 -6.29 6.19
N ARG A 105 -19.56 -5.30 5.33
CA ARG A 105 -19.00 -3.97 5.55
C ARG A 105 -19.82 -3.23 6.61
N VAL A 106 -19.11 -2.65 7.56
CA VAL A 106 -19.61 -1.74 8.58
C VAL A 106 -19.33 -0.32 8.11
N CYS A 107 -20.39 0.42 7.76
CA CYS A 107 -20.33 1.79 7.27
C CYS A 107 -20.99 2.75 8.26
N TRP A 108 -20.54 3.99 8.26
CA TRP A 108 -21.11 5.06 9.09
C TRP A 108 -21.70 6.14 8.19
N SER A 109 -22.78 6.79 8.63
CA SER A 109 -23.45 7.83 7.85
C SER A 109 -22.65 9.14 7.77
N ASP A 110 -21.72 9.35 8.70
CA ASP A 110 -20.84 10.52 8.74
C ASP A 110 -19.55 10.27 7.95
N THR A 111 -19.23 11.16 7.00
CA THR A 111 -18.05 11.06 6.14
C THR A 111 -16.74 11.12 6.90
N ARG A 112 -16.71 11.75 8.08
CA ARG A 112 -15.53 11.83 8.97
C ARG A 112 -15.17 10.47 9.58
N LEU A 113 -16.10 9.51 9.55
CA LEU A 113 -15.88 8.13 10.00
C LEU A 113 -15.55 7.16 8.84
N LYS A 114 -15.29 7.66 7.62
CA LYS A 114 -14.91 6.81 6.48
C LYS A 114 -13.64 5.98 6.76
N SER A 115 -12.67 6.56 7.46
CA SER A 115 -11.45 5.87 7.94
C SER A 115 -11.69 4.97 9.17
N HIS A 116 -12.94 4.75 9.57
CA HIS A 116 -13.34 3.85 10.65
C HIS A 116 -14.25 2.73 10.14
N GLU A 117 -14.46 2.65 8.83
CA GLU A 117 -15.15 1.52 8.22
C GLU A 117 -14.30 0.26 8.31
N ALA A 118 -14.98 -0.87 8.44
CA ALA A 118 -14.33 -2.16 8.60
C ALA A 118 -15.21 -3.27 8.00
N TYR A 119 -14.65 -4.47 7.95
CA TYR A 119 -15.34 -5.66 7.47
C TYR A 119 -15.47 -6.67 8.59
N VAL A 120 -16.67 -7.21 8.77
CA VAL A 120 -16.91 -8.43 9.53
C VAL A 120 -16.84 -9.60 8.56
N MET A 121 -15.95 -10.54 8.85
CA MET A 121 -15.74 -11.72 8.02
C MET A 121 -15.75 -13.00 8.86
N LEU A 122 -16.01 -14.14 8.22
CA LEU A 122 -15.91 -15.43 8.89
C LEU A 122 -14.43 -15.75 9.18
N ALA A 123 -14.13 -16.09 10.43
CA ALA A 123 -12.80 -16.49 10.85
C ALA A 123 -12.51 -17.93 10.40
N ALA A 124 -11.26 -18.19 10.01
CA ALA A 124 -10.79 -19.54 9.72
C ALA A 124 -10.91 -20.43 10.97
N PRO A 125 -11.14 -21.75 10.80
CA PRO A 125 -11.25 -22.67 11.93
C PRO A 125 -9.98 -22.67 12.82
N PRO A 126 -10.11 -22.78 14.16
CA PRO A 126 -8.97 -22.68 15.09
C PRO A 126 -7.83 -23.69 14.86
N LYS A 127 -8.09 -24.80 14.15
CA LYS A 127 -7.06 -25.77 13.74
C LYS A 127 -5.95 -25.12 12.88
N TYR A 128 -6.23 -23.98 12.26
CA TYR A 128 -5.26 -23.21 11.47
C TYR A 128 -4.50 -22.14 12.27
N ASP A 129 -4.79 -21.94 13.56
CA ASP A 129 -4.15 -20.90 14.38
C ASP A 129 -2.70 -21.26 14.76
N LYS A 130 -2.47 -22.55 15.05
CA LYS A 130 -1.17 -23.10 15.49
C LYS A 130 -0.38 -23.75 14.38
N SER A 131 -0.88 -23.62 13.16
CA SER A 131 -0.42 -24.37 12.03
C SER A 131 0.94 -23.82 11.56
N ASP A 132 2.02 -24.47 12.01
CA ASP A 132 3.25 -24.62 11.22
C ASP A 132 3.00 -25.48 9.95
N VAL A 133 1.74 -25.90 9.73
CA VAL A 133 1.31 -26.80 8.66
C VAL A 133 1.83 -26.28 7.34
N ASP A 134 2.56 -27.16 6.66
CA ASP A 134 3.17 -26.97 5.35
C ASP A 134 2.32 -26.07 4.45
N TYR A 135 2.72 -24.81 4.48
CA TYR A 135 2.74 -23.74 3.50
C TYR A 135 1.83 -23.84 2.24
N PRO A 136 1.85 -24.89 1.37
CA PRO A 136 0.83 -25.02 0.31
C PRO A 136 -0.59 -25.25 0.83
N GLY A 137 -0.74 -25.82 2.03
CA GLY A 137 -2.04 -26.15 2.62
C GLY A 137 -2.72 -24.97 3.32
N LEU A 138 -2.06 -23.84 3.55
CA LEU A 138 -2.64 -22.72 4.30
C LEU A 138 -3.59 -21.85 3.47
N LEU A 139 -3.41 -21.83 2.14
CA LEU A 139 -4.27 -21.16 1.16
C LEU A 139 -5.11 -22.21 0.42
N ASN A 140 -5.90 -22.98 1.16
CA ASN A 140 -6.78 -24.02 0.62
C ASN A 140 -8.24 -23.54 0.54
N ASP A 141 -9.12 -24.34 -0.04
CA ASP A 141 -10.55 -24.02 -0.21
C ASP A 141 -11.32 -23.82 1.12
N GLU A 142 -10.79 -24.28 2.26
CA GLU A 142 -11.36 -24.07 3.61
C GLU A 142 -10.95 -22.76 4.26
N THR A 143 -9.85 -22.12 3.84
CA THR A 143 -9.27 -20.94 4.50
C THR A 143 -9.14 -19.71 3.61
N GLN A 144 -9.19 -19.88 2.28
CA GLN A 144 -9.13 -18.76 1.35
C GLN A 144 -10.26 -17.75 1.60
N PHE A 145 -9.89 -16.47 1.64
CA PHE A 145 -10.78 -15.33 1.91
C PHE A 145 -11.50 -15.36 3.27
N LEU A 146 -11.01 -16.15 4.23
CA LEU A 146 -11.44 -16.13 5.63
C LEU A 146 -10.46 -15.33 6.50
N GLY A 147 -10.98 -14.79 7.60
CA GLY A 147 -10.19 -14.03 8.57
C GLY A 147 -9.24 -14.96 9.32
N ARG A 148 -7.93 -14.71 9.23
CA ARG A 148 -6.92 -15.56 9.89
C ARG A 148 -6.50 -14.96 11.21
N ARG A 149 -6.37 -15.81 12.24
CA ARG A 149 -5.84 -15.34 13.52
C ARG A 149 -4.36 -15.01 13.39
N ILE A 150 -3.91 -13.99 14.12
CA ILE A 150 -2.50 -13.58 14.11
C ILE A 150 -1.68 -14.65 14.84
N GLY A 151 -0.82 -15.35 14.10
CA GLY A 151 0.07 -16.40 14.61
C GLY A 151 1.45 -15.90 15.07
N SER A 152 2.38 -16.83 15.30
CA SER A 152 3.77 -16.56 15.68
C SER A 152 4.54 -15.78 14.61
N SER A 153 5.66 -15.15 14.98
CA SER A 153 6.54 -14.47 14.02
C SER A 153 7.15 -15.41 12.98
N HIS A 154 7.33 -16.71 13.32
CA HIS A 154 7.79 -17.72 12.36
C HIS A 154 6.76 -17.90 11.22
N ASN A 155 5.48 -18.05 11.55
CA ASN A 155 4.40 -18.24 10.58
C ASN A 155 4.23 -17.03 9.65
N LYS A 156 4.41 -15.82 10.19
CA LYS A 156 4.37 -14.57 9.41
C LYS A 156 5.44 -14.56 8.31
N LYS A 157 6.67 -14.95 8.64
CA LYS A 157 7.81 -14.96 7.69
C LYS A 157 7.62 -15.98 6.58
N ASN A 158 7.11 -17.16 6.91
CA ASN A 158 6.75 -18.16 5.91
C ASN A 158 5.70 -17.54 4.98
N LEU A 159 4.57 -17.08 5.50
CA LEU A 159 3.52 -16.48 4.66
C LEU A 159 4.01 -15.38 3.71
N VAL A 160 4.93 -14.52 4.15
CA VAL A 160 5.55 -13.51 3.28
C VAL A 160 6.28 -14.14 2.08
N ARG A 161 7.07 -15.20 2.29
CA ARG A 161 7.70 -15.93 1.18
C ARG A 161 6.65 -16.47 0.22
N GLU A 162 5.46 -16.84 0.69
CA GLU A 162 4.45 -17.44 -0.19
C GLU A 162 3.81 -16.40 -1.05
N PHE A 163 3.51 -15.24 -0.49
CA PHE A 163 3.00 -14.14 -1.28
C PHE A 163 4.02 -13.67 -2.32
N LEU A 164 5.31 -13.66 -1.99
CA LEU A 164 6.36 -13.41 -2.99
C LEU A 164 6.33 -14.48 -4.09
N ARG A 165 6.35 -15.77 -3.73
CA ARG A 165 6.32 -16.88 -4.68
C ARG A 165 5.07 -16.85 -5.56
N LEU A 166 3.88 -16.69 -4.98
CA LEU A 166 2.62 -16.59 -5.71
C LEU A 166 2.60 -15.41 -6.65
N CYS A 167 3.08 -14.25 -6.21
CA CYS A 167 3.21 -13.09 -7.08
C CYS A 167 4.15 -13.39 -8.26
N GLU A 168 5.31 -14.01 -8.01
CA GLU A 168 6.27 -14.36 -9.07
C GLU A 168 5.76 -15.44 -10.04
N THR A 169 4.98 -16.41 -9.56
CA THR A 169 4.51 -17.54 -10.39
C THR A 169 3.17 -17.30 -11.06
N CYS A 170 2.31 -16.47 -10.46
CA CYS A 170 0.92 -16.31 -10.89
C CYS A 170 0.62 -14.93 -11.50
N HIS A 171 1.48 -13.93 -11.30
CA HIS A 171 1.28 -12.60 -11.89
C HIS A 171 2.07 -12.47 -13.20
N ASP A 172 1.63 -11.53 -14.04
CA ASP A 172 2.29 -11.23 -15.31
C ASP A 172 3.53 -10.34 -15.15
N GLU A 173 4.06 -9.91 -16.29
CA GLU A 173 5.26 -9.08 -16.42
C GLU A 173 5.19 -7.78 -15.63
N ARG A 174 4.02 -7.25 -15.25
CA ARG A 174 3.95 -6.03 -14.43
C ARG A 174 4.49 -6.23 -13.02
N CYS A 175 4.37 -7.43 -12.48
CA CYS A 175 4.92 -7.77 -11.17
C CYS A 175 6.34 -8.36 -11.27
N THR A 176 6.74 -8.88 -12.43
CA THR A 176 7.98 -9.67 -12.57
C THR A 176 9.04 -9.03 -13.46
N ALA A 177 8.68 -8.19 -14.42
CA ALA A 177 9.62 -7.51 -15.31
C ALA A 177 10.41 -6.44 -14.56
N GLN A 178 11.73 -6.46 -14.68
CA GLN A 178 12.57 -5.36 -14.21
C GLN A 178 12.30 -4.10 -15.06
N LEU A 179 12.25 -2.94 -14.41
CA LEU A 179 12.11 -1.68 -15.14
C LEU A 179 13.36 -1.50 -16.02
N GLY A 180 13.16 -0.90 -17.19
CA GLY A 180 14.24 -0.57 -18.10
C GLY A 180 15.27 0.37 -17.46
N ILE A 181 16.35 0.62 -18.20
CA ILE A 181 17.41 1.50 -17.74
C ILE A 181 17.21 2.83 -18.44
N GLU A 182 17.16 3.90 -17.66
CA GLU A 182 17.30 5.25 -18.18
C GLU A 182 18.78 5.65 -18.13
N ASP A 183 19.30 6.39 -19.12
CA ASP A 183 20.71 6.81 -19.15
C ASP A 183 21.21 7.44 -17.83
N PRO A 184 20.45 8.32 -17.13
CA PRO A 184 20.87 8.87 -15.84
C PRO A 184 21.06 7.80 -14.75
N PHE A 185 20.38 6.65 -14.86
CA PHE A 185 20.55 5.54 -13.92
C PHE A 185 21.81 4.73 -14.20
N ARG A 186 22.25 4.61 -15.46
CA ARG A 186 23.57 4.02 -15.76
C ARG A 186 24.69 4.85 -15.12
N ASP A 187 24.59 6.18 -15.23
CA ASP A 187 25.53 7.08 -14.58
C ASP A 187 25.49 6.88 -13.06
N THR A 188 24.29 6.83 -12.48
CA THR A 188 24.08 6.54 -11.06
C THR A 188 24.74 5.22 -10.63
N LEU A 189 24.62 4.16 -11.43
CA LEU A 189 25.21 2.85 -11.13
C LEU A 189 26.75 2.84 -11.19
N ASN A 190 27.34 3.70 -12.02
CA ASN A 190 28.78 3.82 -12.20
C ASN A 190 29.42 4.71 -11.13
N GLU A 191 28.63 5.57 -10.51
CA GLU A 191 29.14 6.43 -9.45
C GLU A 191 29.53 5.60 -8.21
N PRO A 192 30.71 5.87 -7.60
CA PRO A 192 30.86 5.57 -6.18
C PRO A 192 29.73 6.34 -5.47
N TYR A 193 29.27 6.07 -4.25
CA TYR A 193 28.18 6.83 -3.60
C TYR A 193 26.76 6.35 -3.98
N PHE A 194 26.58 5.55 -5.02
CA PHE A 194 25.38 4.71 -5.19
C PHE A 194 25.70 3.25 -4.83
N GLY A 195 24.81 2.60 -4.10
CA GLY A 195 25.03 1.21 -3.72
C GLY A 195 23.94 0.59 -2.89
N VAL A 196 24.14 -0.67 -2.55
CA VAL A 196 23.33 -1.47 -1.64
C VAL A 196 24.20 -2.02 -0.53
N ILE A 197 23.58 -2.44 0.56
CA ILE A 197 24.26 -3.15 1.63
C ILE A 197 24.32 -4.62 1.25
N ASP A 198 25.53 -5.15 1.13
CA ASP A 198 25.76 -6.60 1.11
C ASP A 198 25.68 -7.12 2.54
N MET A 199 24.61 -7.85 2.85
CA MET A 199 24.38 -8.33 4.22
C MET A 199 25.30 -9.48 4.62
N GLU A 200 25.90 -10.20 3.66
CA GLU A 200 26.87 -11.27 3.98
C GLU A 200 28.21 -10.67 4.41
N ASN A 201 28.64 -9.60 3.74
CA ASN A 201 29.91 -8.93 4.02
C ASN A 201 29.77 -7.72 4.95
N GLU A 202 28.54 -7.36 5.33
CA GLU A 202 28.19 -6.19 6.14
C GLU A 202 28.92 -4.92 5.64
N SER A 203 28.79 -4.66 4.34
CA SER A 203 29.50 -3.58 3.65
C SER A 203 28.65 -2.94 2.57
N LEU A 204 28.89 -1.66 2.29
CA LEU A 204 28.28 -0.96 1.17
C LEU A 204 28.99 -1.33 -0.13
N VAL A 205 28.25 -1.80 -1.12
CA VAL A 205 28.76 -2.20 -2.44
C VAL A 205 27.94 -1.54 -3.55
N PRO A 206 28.50 -1.32 -4.76
CA PRO A 206 27.69 -0.95 -5.93
C PRO A 206 26.58 -1.98 -6.15
N LEU A 207 25.41 -1.55 -6.66
CA LEU A 207 24.32 -2.46 -6.96
C LEU A 207 24.77 -3.47 -8.01
N PRO A 208 24.85 -4.78 -7.71
CA PRO A 208 25.39 -5.74 -8.67
C PRO A 208 24.39 -5.98 -9.80
N TYR A 209 24.86 -5.95 -11.04
CA TYR A 209 24.07 -6.20 -12.24
C TYR A 209 24.86 -7.00 -13.28
N MET A 210 24.14 -7.63 -14.22
CA MET A 210 24.72 -8.20 -15.44
C MET A 210 24.24 -7.39 -16.64
N ASP A 211 25.18 -7.03 -17.53
CA ASP A 211 24.86 -6.35 -18.79
C ASP A 211 24.89 -7.33 -19.96
N ASN A 212 23.73 -7.54 -20.59
CA ASN A 212 23.58 -8.41 -21.75
C ASN A 212 23.39 -7.59 -23.05
N GLY A 213 23.79 -6.31 -23.07
CA GLY A 213 23.73 -5.41 -24.23
C GLY A 213 22.36 -4.73 -24.41
N ASN A 214 21.26 -5.48 -24.26
CA ASN A 214 19.89 -4.96 -24.41
C ASN A 214 19.14 -4.78 -23.08
N GLN A 215 19.61 -5.38 -21.98
CA GLN A 215 18.94 -5.32 -20.68
C GLN A 215 19.96 -5.51 -19.54
N LEU A 216 19.88 -4.65 -18.52
CA LEU A 216 20.57 -4.84 -17.26
C LEU A 216 19.72 -5.74 -16.37
N ARG A 217 20.33 -6.80 -15.84
CA ARG A 217 19.69 -7.65 -14.83
C ARG A 217 20.32 -7.41 -13.47
N PHE A 218 19.59 -6.73 -12.59
CA PHE A 218 20.02 -6.49 -11.22
C PHE A 218 19.96 -7.77 -10.39
N LYS A 219 20.92 -7.95 -9.48
CA LYS A 219 20.79 -8.95 -8.42
C LYS A 219 19.61 -8.57 -7.52
N PRO A 220 18.83 -9.55 -7.03
CA PRO A 220 17.72 -9.31 -6.10
C PRO A 220 18.14 -8.47 -4.89
N TYR A 221 17.43 -7.37 -4.66
CA TYR A 221 17.57 -6.55 -3.46
C TYR A 221 16.20 -6.12 -2.92
N ALA A 222 16.14 -5.89 -1.61
CA ALA A 222 14.98 -5.27 -0.97
C ALA A 222 15.26 -3.79 -0.69
N THR A 223 14.19 -3.01 -0.56
CA THR A 223 14.23 -1.59 -0.18
C THR A 223 13.50 -1.37 1.14
N VAL A 224 13.89 -0.36 1.91
CA VAL A 224 13.22 -0.04 3.18
C VAL A 224 12.68 1.39 3.13
N SER A 225 11.37 1.51 3.39
CA SER A 225 10.65 2.77 3.54
C SER A 225 10.26 2.95 5.00
N TYR A 226 10.65 4.07 5.63
CA TYR A 226 10.48 4.25 7.08
C TYR A 226 10.49 5.72 7.47
N VAL A 227 9.99 6.05 8.67
CA VAL A 227 10.14 7.40 9.25
C VAL A 227 11.46 7.51 9.99
N TRP A 228 12.32 8.44 9.57
CA TRP A 228 13.63 8.60 10.21
C TRP A 228 13.51 9.00 11.69
N GLY A 229 12.59 9.91 12.03
CA GLY A 229 12.48 10.49 13.38
C GLY A 229 13.50 11.62 13.63
N ASN A 230 13.55 12.10 14.88
CA ASN A 230 14.35 13.27 15.27
C ASN A 230 15.76 12.88 15.77
N GLY A 231 16.75 13.76 15.55
CA GLY A 231 18.08 13.73 16.19
C GLY A 231 18.92 12.48 15.91
N HIS A 232 18.78 11.46 16.78
CA HIS A 232 19.66 10.31 16.87
C HIS A 232 19.61 9.39 15.64
N SER A 233 18.48 9.27 14.95
CA SER A 233 18.36 8.38 13.79
C SER A 233 19.26 8.77 12.60
N ARG A 234 19.68 10.04 12.52
CA ARG A 234 20.62 10.56 11.51
C ARG A 234 22.09 10.30 11.84
N GLN A 235 22.40 9.76 13.02
CA GLN A 235 23.78 9.51 13.43
C GLN A 235 24.44 8.43 12.57
N HIS A 236 23.66 7.44 12.14
CA HIS A 236 24.13 6.32 11.33
C HIS A 236 24.22 6.61 9.84
N ALA A 237 23.87 7.83 9.41
CA ALA A 237 23.88 8.22 8.02
C ALA A 237 25.28 8.13 7.38
N THR A 238 25.31 7.71 6.12
CA THR A 238 26.52 7.73 5.31
C THR A 238 26.86 9.17 4.92
N ARG A 239 28.13 9.52 5.12
CA ARG A 239 28.71 10.84 4.84
C ARG A 239 30.00 10.67 4.07
N VAL A 240 30.46 11.72 3.40
CA VAL A 240 31.74 11.72 2.65
C VAL A 240 32.90 11.24 3.54
N SER A 241 32.90 11.57 4.83
CA SER A 241 33.95 11.17 5.77
C SER A 241 33.96 9.68 6.14
N ASN A 242 32.85 8.95 5.97
CA ASN A 242 32.72 7.56 6.42
C ASN A 242 32.38 6.57 5.29
N ILE A 243 32.16 7.04 4.05
CA ILE A 243 31.85 6.16 2.91
C ILE A 243 32.92 5.10 2.66
N GLN A 244 34.21 5.48 2.74
CA GLN A 244 35.32 4.58 2.47
C GLN A 244 35.45 3.46 3.51
N SER A 245 35.15 3.76 4.79
CA SER A 245 35.17 2.71 5.82
C SER A 245 33.99 1.75 5.67
N ARG A 246 32.80 2.26 5.30
CA ARG A 246 31.59 1.45 5.10
C ARG A 246 31.68 0.47 3.93
N ARG A 247 32.55 0.73 2.95
CA ARG A 247 32.80 -0.17 1.82
C ARG A 247 33.71 -1.35 2.13
N LYS A 248 34.48 -1.27 3.22
CA LYS A 248 35.32 -2.39 3.65
C LYS A 248 34.39 -3.51 4.15
N SER A 249 34.80 -4.76 3.94
CA SER A 249 34.13 -5.91 4.58
C SER A 249 34.08 -5.71 6.10
N GLY A 250 32.90 -5.90 6.69
CA GLY A 250 32.60 -5.59 8.10
C GLY A 250 32.49 -4.10 8.43
N GLY A 251 32.56 -3.21 7.43
CA GLY A 251 32.54 -1.76 7.61
C GLY A 251 31.22 -1.22 8.17
N LEU A 252 30.14 -1.99 8.08
CA LEU A 252 28.83 -1.67 8.65
C LEU A 252 28.49 -2.49 9.90
N SER A 253 29.30 -3.46 10.34
CA SER A 253 28.96 -4.36 11.46
C SER A 253 28.55 -3.63 12.74
N ALA A 254 29.35 -2.64 13.15
CA ALA A 254 29.03 -1.82 14.33
C ALA A 254 27.79 -0.95 14.10
N VAL A 255 27.67 -0.38 12.89
CA VAL A 255 26.53 0.48 12.54
C VAL A 255 25.23 -0.31 12.57
N ILE A 256 25.18 -1.50 11.96
CA ILE A 256 23.99 -2.36 11.88
C ILE A 256 23.48 -2.72 13.27
N ARG A 257 24.37 -3.05 14.21
CA ARG A 257 24.00 -3.35 15.60
C ARG A 257 23.31 -2.17 16.29
N ASP A 258 23.74 -0.95 15.98
CA ASP A 258 23.24 0.27 16.63
C ASP A 258 22.09 0.94 15.87
N LEU A 259 21.72 0.44 14.68
CA LEU A 259 20.60 0.99 13.91
C LEU A 259 19.28 0.97 14.69
N PRO A 260 18.36 1.90 14.39
CA PRO A 260 16.98 1.84 14.87
C PRO A 260 16.35 0.45 14.66
N LYS A 261 15.47 0.08 15.59
CA LYS A 261 14.88 -1.27 15.67
C LYS A 261 14.24 -1.72 14.36
N ALA A 262 13.51 -0.84 13.68
CA ALA A 262 12.85 -1.15 12.41
C ALA A 262 13.84 -1.52 11.30
N LEU A 263 14.98 -0.83 11.23
CA LEU A 263 16.01 -1.10 10.22
C LEU A 263 16.73 -2.42 10.51
N ARG A 264 17.04 -2.71 11.78
CA ARG A 264 17.62 -4.02 12.17
C ARG A 264 16.67 -5.17 11.85
N GLN A 265 15.39 -5.03 12.18
CA GLN A 265 14.38 -6.03 11.86
C GLN A 265 14.18 -6.17 10.34
N SER A 266 14.29 -5.09 9.57
CA SER A 266 14.21 -5.12 8.10
C SER A 266 15.39 -5.85 7.47
N ILE A 267 16.62 -5.63 7.96
CA ILE A 267 17.82 -6.38 7.55
C ILE A 267 17.64 -7.87 7.87
N ALA A 268 17.23 -8.20 9.10
CA ALA A 268 17.02 -9.58 9.51
C ALA A 268 15.91 -10.28 8.71
N LEU A 269 14.81 -9.58 8.41
CA LEU A 269 13.73 -10.09 7.58
C LEU A 269 14.23 -10.36 6.16
N THR A 270 14.91 -9.40 5.54
CA THR A 270 15.45 -9.53 4.18
C THR A 270 16.35 -10.75 4.06
N HIS A 271 17.26 -10.96 5.02
CA HIS A 271 18.12 -12.14 5.06
C HIS A 271 17.30 -13.45 5.19
N GLN A 272 16.27 -13.46 6.03
CA GLN A 272 15.40 -14.63 6.23
C GLN A 272 14.48 -14.94 5.04
N LEU A 273 14.26 -13.97 4.15
CA LEU A 273 13.58 -14.14 2.87
C LEU A 273 14.52 -14.66 1.77
N GLY A 274 15.82 -14.83 2.06
CA GLY A 274 16.81 -15.31 1.09
C GLY A 274 17.30 -14.23 0.12
N ILE A 275 17.06 -12.95 0.43
CA ILE A 275 17.54 -11.82 -0.35
C ILE A 275 18.85 -11.35 0.29
N ARG A 276 19.91 -11.21 -0.51
CA ARG A 276 21.26 -10.85 -0.02
C ARG A 276 21.46 -9.35 0.17
N TYR A 277 20.88 -8.55 -0.71
CA TYR A 277 21.13 -7.12 -0.79
C TYR A 277 19.95 -6.32 -0.26
N ILE A 278 20.23 -5.24 0.45
CA ILE A 278 19.20 -4.32 0.94
C ILE A 278 19.62 -2.87 0.72
N TRP A 279 18.67 -2.04 0.33
CA TRP A 279 18.83 -0.62 0.16
C TRP A 279 18.10 0.13 1.27
N ILE A 280 18.84 0.98 1.97
CA ILE A 280 18.35 1.85 3.05
C ILE A 280 18.90 3.24 2.76
N ASP A 281 18.04 4.21 2.48
CA ASP A 281 18.39 5.58 2.06
C ASP A 281 19.48 6.23 2.93
N ALA A 282 19.37 6.15 4.26
CA ALA A 282 20.34 6.72 5.19
C ALA A 282 21.75 6.12 5.05
N LEU A 283 21.85 4.86 4.61
CA LEU A 283 23.12 4.14 4.51
C LEU A 283 23.66 4.08 3.07
N CYS A 284 22.77 4.08 2.08
CA CYS A 284 23.11 3.89 0.68
C CYS A 284 23.32 5.22 -0.07
N ILE A 285 22.85 6.33 0.49
CA ILE A 285 23.04 7.68 -0.06
C ILE A 285 24.07 8.44 0.79
N VAL A 286 24.97 9.20 0.15
CA VAL A 286 25.87 10.12 0.87
C VAL A 286 25.12 11.41 1.21
N GLN A 287 24.60 11.47 2.42
CA GLN A 287 23.61 12.48 2.84
C GLN A 287 24.12 13.93 2.88
N ASN A 288 25.44 14.13 3.00
CA ASN A 288 26.04 15.46 3.00
C ASN A 288 26.73 15.83 1.66
N SER A 289 26.41 15.11 0.57
CA SER A 289 26.86 15.43 -0.78
C SER A 289 25.66 15.77 -1.65
N ARG A 290 25.55 17.05 -2.07
CA ARG A 290 24.46 17.52 -2.93
C ARG A 290 24.39 16.76 -4.25
N HIS A 291 25.55 16.43 -4.82
CA HIS A 291 25.63 15.65 -6.06
C HIS A 291 25.07 14.24 -5.89
N SER A 292 25.52 13.50 -4.86
CA SER A 292 25.02 12.15 -4.56
C SER A 292 23.52 12.17 -4.24
N TRP A 293 23.07 13.15 -3.45
CA TRP A 293 21.67 13.28 -3.09
C TRP A 293 20.80 13.52 -4.33
N ASN A 294 21.16 14.47 -5.20
CA ASN A 294 20.42 14.78 -6.42
C ASN A 294 20.32 13.56 -7.35
N LEU A 295 21.43 12.83 -7.52
CA LEU A 295 21.48 11.65 -8.39
C LEU A 295 20.56 10.54 -7.89
N ASN A 296 20.60 10.24 -6.58
CA ASN A 296 19.71 9.26 -5.96
C ASN A 296 18.24 9.71 -6.01
N ALA A 297 17.97 10.99 -5.74
CA ALA A 297 16.62 11.55 -5.80
C ALA A 297 15.98 11.39 -7.19
N ARG A 298 16.76 11.61 -8.27
CA ARG A 298 16.33 11.38 -9.66
C ARG A 298 16.15 9.89 -10.02
N ALA A 299 16.80 8.99 -9.28
CA ALA A 299 16.77 7.55 -9.53
C ALA A 299 15.77 6.80 -8.63
N MET A 300 15.02 7.48 -7.75
CA MET A 300 14.20 6.83 -6.73
C MET A 300 13.16 5.86 -7.31
N HIS A 301 12.57 6.22 -8.46
CA HIS A 301 11.62 5.36 -9.16
C HIS A 301 12.23 4.05 -9.63
N LEU A 302 13.49 4.09 -10.08
CA LEU A 302 14.22 2.92 -10.54
C LEU A 302 14.74 2.08 -9.37
N ILE A 303 15.12 2.72 -8.25
CA ILE A 303 15.54 2.01 -7.03
C ILE A 303 14.38 1.20 -6.45
N TYR A 304 13.22 1.83 -6.22
CA TYR A 304 12.06 1.13 -5.67
C TYR A 304 11.40 0.21 -6.71
N GLY A 305 11.34 0.61 -7.98
CA GLY A 305 10.72 -0.19 -9.03
C GLY A 305 11.53 -1.39 -9.49
N ASN A 306 12.84 -1.43 -9.27
CA ASN A 306 13.67 -2.62 -9.51
C ASN A 306 13.92 -3.48 -8.27
N SER A 307 13.45 -3.07 -7.09
CA SER A 307 13.53 -3.92 -5.91
C SER A 307 12.57 -5.11 -6.03
N VAL A 308 12.93 -6.23 -5.41
CA VAL A 308 12.04 -7.40 -5.34
C VAL A 308 10.87 -7.14 -4.41
N LEU A 309 11.13 -6.36 -3.36
CA LEU A 309 10.22 -6.07 -2.28
C LEU A 309 10.63 -4.78 -1.56
N THR A 310 9.64 -3.97 -1.20
CA THR A 310 9.80 -2.85 -0.26
C THR A 310 9.21 -3.19 1.10
N ILE A 311 10.01 -3.05 2.15
CA ILE A 311 9.58 -3.16 3.55
C ILE A 311 9.21 -1.76 4.04
N CYS A 312 7.93 -1.52 4.32
CA CYS A 312 7.45 -0.25 4.85
C CYS A 312 7.23 -0.37 6.36
N ALA A 313 8.09 0.29 7.14
CA ALA A 313 7.94 0.42 8.59
C ALA A 313 7.02 1.61 8.91
N ALA A 314 5.71 1.33 8.97
CA ALA A 314 4.68 2.34 9.21
C ALA A 314 4.15 2.37 10.66
N ASP A 315 4.58 1.42 11.50
CA ASP A 315 4.31 1.40 12.93
C ASP A 315 4.98 2.59 13.66
N GLY A 316 4.19 3.29 14.47
CA GLY A 316 4.66 4.34 15.38
C GLY A 316 5.05 5.65 14.70
N ILE A 317 5.89 6.44 15.39
CA ILE A 317 6.26 7.80 14.97
C ILE A 317 7.65 7.87 14.33
N ASP A 318 8.48 6.86 14.55
CA ASP A 318 9.84 6.75 14.00
C ASP A 318 10.35 5.30 13.95
N ALA A 319 11.53 5.13 13.36
CA ALA A 319 12.21 3.85 13.16
C ALA A 319 12.58 3.08 14.44
N ASN A 320 12.50 3.70 15.63
CA ASN A 320 12.81 3.01 16.90
C ASN A 320 11.65 2.14 17.38
N THR A 321 10.42 2.43 16.94
CA THR A 321 9.23 1.60 17.23
C THR A 321 9.46 0.14 16.83
N GLY A 322 10.07 -0.06 15.65
CA GLY A 322 10.27 -1.38 15.08
C GLY A 322 9.12 -1.83 14.18
N LEU A 323 9.26 -3.04 13.65
CA LEU A 323 8.23 -3.79 12.95
C LEU A 323 7.43 -4.56 14.00
N LEU A 324 6.32 -4.00 14.50
CA LEU A 324 5.60 -4.55 15.65
C LEU A 324 5.04 -5.95 15.37
N ALA A 325 4.66 -6.21 14.12
CA ALA A 325 4.19 -7.53 13.71
C ALA A 325 5.27 -8.63 13.83
N LEU A 326 6.55 -8.30 13.95
CA LEU A 326 7.64 -9.27 14.12
C LEU A 326 8.21 -9.29 15.55
N ASP A 327 7.63 -8.53 16.47
CA ASP A 327 8.03 -8.54 17.88
C ASP A 327 7.14 -9.52 18.64
N ASP A 328 7.70 -10.63 19.10
CA ASP A 328 6.96 -11.64 19.86
C ASP A 328 6.48 -11.11 21.23
N ASN A 329 7.03 -10.00 21.72
CA ASN A 329 6.55 -9.33 22.94
C ASN A 329 5.37 -8.39 22.66
N HIS A 330 5.08 -8.10 21.40
CA HIS A 330 3.96 -7.25 21.01
C HIS A 330 2.71 -8.11 20.74
N GLN A 331 1.65 -7.87 21.51
CA GLN A 331 0.36 -8.52 21.30
C GLN A 331 -0.57 -7.58 20.55
N THR A 332 -0.82 -7.92 19.28
CA THR A 332 -1.80 -7.20 18.47
C THR A 332 -3.21 -7.62 18.86
N ARG A 333 -4.07 -6.65 19.21
CA ARG A 333 -5.48 -6.91 19.45
C ARG A 333 -6.15 -7.35 18.14
N GLN A 334 -6.77 -8.52 18.17
CA GLN A 334 -7.59 -9.03 17.09
C GLN A 334 -8.97 -9.36 17.65
N MET A 335 -9.99 -8.68 17.12
CA MET A 335 -11.35 -8.90 17.57
C MET A 335 -11.96 -10.09 16.86
N VAL A 336 -12.27 -11.11 17.65
CA VAL A 336 -12.91 -12.34 17.20
C VAL A 336 -13.98 -12.74 18.20
N VAL A 337 -15.20 -12.92 17.73
CA VAL A 337 -16.38 -13.22 18.56
C VAL A 337 -17.05 -14.49 18.08
N ASN A 338 -17.66 -15.25 19.01
CA ASN A 338 -18.43 -16.43 18.63
C ASN A 338 -19.89 -16.03 18.52
N TYR A 339 -20.39 -15.90 17.29
CA TYR A 339 -21.78 -15.53 17.03
C TYR A 339 -22.74 -16.70 17.35
N GLY A 340 -22.32 -17.92 17.07
CA GLY A 340 -23.10 -19.12 17.32
C GLY A 340 -22.32 -20.40 17.02
N PRO A 341 -22.96 -21.58 17.10
CA PRO A 341 -22.31 -22.86 16.82
C PRO A 341 -21.65 -22.86 15.43
N GLY A 342 -20.31 -22.93 15.40
CA GLY A 342 -19.53 -22.93 14.16
C GLY A 342 -19.39 -21.58 13.44
N VAL A 343 -20.00 -20.50 13.94
CA VAL A 343 -19.93 -19.16 13.34
C VAL A 343 -19.04 -18.26 14.19
N CYS A 344 -17.78 -18.14 13.78
CA CYS A 344 -16.79 -17.28 14.41
C CYS A 344 -16.54 -16.07 13.52
N LEU A 345 -16.77 -14.86 14.03
CA LEU A 345 -16.68 -13.62 13.25
C LEU A 345 -15.44 -12.83 13.66
N MET A 346 -14.77 -12.23 12.69
CA MET A 346 -13.57 -11.43 12.88
C MET A 346 -13.77 -10.03 12.30
N LEU A 347 -13.29 -9.02 13.02
CA LEU A 347 -13.19 -7.67 12.50
C LEU A 347 -11.89 -7.48 11.72
N HIS A 348 -12.00 -7.06 10.48
CA HIS A 348 -10.89 -6.74 9.58
C HIS A 348 -10.97 -5.26 9.18
N ARG A 349 -9.91 -4.51 9.47
CA ARG A 349 -9.73 -3.15 8.95
C ARG A 349 -8.91 -3.21 7.65
N PRO A 350 -9.32 -2.49 6.58
CA PRO A 350 -8.57 -2.43 5.33
C PRO A 350 -7.17 -1.88 5.52
N ALA A 351 -6.26 -2.27 4.63
CA ALA A 351 -4.87 -1.80 4.66
C ALA A 351 -4.82 -0.27 4.54
N GLU A 352 -5.60 0.30 3.63
CA GLU A 352 -5.67 1.73 3.32
C GLU A 352 -6.00 2.52 4.58
N THR A 353 -7.03 2.10 5.30
CA THR A 353 -7.47 2.70 6.56
C THR A 353 -6.37 2.68 7.63
N SER A 354 -5.72 1.53 7.82
CA SER A 354 -4.62 1.38 8.78
C SER A 354 -3.35 2.14 8.36
N ILE A 355 -3.20 2.52 7.09
CA ILE A 355 -2.06 3.27 6.55
C ILE A 355 -2.29 4.77 6.64
N GLU A 356 -3.49 5.24 6.32
CA GLU A 356 -3.87 6.66 6.26
C GLU A 356 -3.49 7.43 7.53
N THR A 357 -3.67 6.81 8.69
CA THR A 357 -3.45 7.44 10.01
C THR A 357 -1.99 7.43 10.45
N THR A 358 -1.09 6.76 9.73
CA THR A 358 0.31 6.56 10.14
C THR A 358 1.17 7.81 9.92
N GLN A 359 2.16 8.03 10.79
CA GLN A 359 3.17 9.08 10.56
C GLN A 359 3.99 8.82 9.29
N TRP A 360 4.16 7.55 8.94
CA TRP A 360 4.78 7.12 7.70
C TRP A 360 4.03 7.64 6.49
N ASN A 361 2.70 7.52 6.47
CA ASN A 361 1.91 8.00 5.36
C ASN A 361 1.93 9.52 5.23
N ARG A 362 2.22 10.32 6.28
CA ARG A 362 2.29 11.80 6.19
C ARG A 362 3.48 12.32 5.39
N ARG A 363 4.48 11.50 5.07
CA ARG A 363 5.66 11.93 4.32
C ARG A 363 5.36 11.92 2.81
N ALA A 364 5.70 13.01 2.11
CA ALA A 364 5.53 13.05 0.66
C ALA A 364 6.27 11.91 -0.07
N TRP A 365 7.49 11.61 0.37
CA TRP A 365 8.33 10.58 -0.23
C TRP A 365 7.70 9.18 -0.14
N THR A 366 7.10 8.80 0.99
CA THR A 366 6.57 7.43 1.19
C THR A 366 5.47 7.07 0.19
N PHE A 367 4.78 8.07 -0.38
CA PHE A 367 3.85 7.86 -1.48
C PHE A 367 4.55 7.34 -2.74
N GLN A 368 5.67 7.95 -3.14
CA GLN A 368 6.49 7.51 -4.27
C GLN A 368 7.07 6.12 -3.99
N GLU A 369 7.57 5.89 -2.78
CA GLU A 369 8.14 4.60 -2.36
C GLU A 369 7.11 3.48 -2.46
N ARG A 370 5.87 3.72 -1.98
CA ARG A 370 4.77 2.76 -2.07
C ARG A 370 4.31 2.53 -3.51
N LEU A 371 4.05 3.61 -4.26
CA LEU A 371 3.44 3.48 -5.59
C LEU A 371 4.39 2.82 -6.60
N LEU A 372 5.68 3.11 -6.53
CA LEU A 372 6.65 2.64 -7.51
C LEU A 372 7.19 1.26 -7.19
N SER A 373 6.97 0.77 -5.97
CA SER A 373 7.34 -0.58 -5.59
C SER A 373 6.37 -1.60 -6.19
N LYS A 374 6.92 -2.65 -6.81
CA LYS A 374 6.10 -3.76 -7.34
C LYS A 374 5.37 -4.53 -6.26
N ARG A 375 6.01 -4.62 -5.09
CA ARG A 375 5.53 -5.33 -3.91
C ARG A 375 5.89 -4.52 -2.67
N CYS A 376 4.93 -4.33 -1.78
CA CYS A 376 5.13 -3.70 -0.48
C CYS A 376 4.71 -4.66 0.64
N LEU A 377 5.57 -4.80 1.65
CA LEU A 377 5.20 -5.32 2.96
C LEU A 377 5.04 -4.15 3.92
N ILE A 378 3.80 -3.80 4.23
CA ILE A 378 3.49 -2.66 5.10
C ILE A 378 3.21 -3.16 6.51
N PHE A 379 4.05 -2.71 7.45
CA PHE A 379 3.93 -3.00 8.87
C PHE A 379 3.22 -1.83 9.54
N THR A 380 1.97 -2.03 9.95
CA THR A 380 1.17 -1.05 10.69
C THR A 380 0.17 -1.77 11.60
N GLU A 381 -0.16 -1.16 12.74
CA GLU A 381 -1.03 -1.72 13.78
C GLU A 381 -0.61 -3.13 14.26
N GLY A 382 0.69 -3.46 14.20
CA GLY A 382 1.19 -4.80 14.53
C GLY A 382 0.78 -5.90 13.53
N ARG A 383 0.31 -5.52 12.33
CA ARG A 383 -0.07 -6.42 11.24
C ARG A 383 0.89 -6.26 10.05
N ILE A 384 0.82 -7.21 9.12
CA ILE A 384 1.57 -7.18 7.86
C ILE A 384 0.56 -7.16 6.72
N PHE A 385 0.61 -6.11 5.90
CA PHE A 385 -0.14 -6.04 4.66
C PHE A 385 0.80 -6.30 3.49
N PHE A 386 0.46 -7.25 2.63
CA PHE A 386 1.17 -7.49 1.38
C PHE A 386 0.36 -6.84 0.25
N LEU A 387 0.95 -5.84 -0.39
CA LEU A 387 0.37 -5.17 -1.55
C LEU A 387 1.24 -5.43 -2.77
N ASP A 388 0.64 -5.86 -3.87
CA ASP A 388 1.28 -5.95 -5.19
C ASP A 388 0.60 -5.00 -6.18
N LEU A 389 1.29 -4.71 -7.30
CA LEU A 389 0.69 -3.91 -8.36
C LEU A 389 -0.56 -4.62 -8.92
N PRO A 390 -1.70 -3.91 -9.05
CA PRO A 390 -2.94 -4.54 -9.47
C PRO A 390 -2.80 -5.13 -10.88
N GLN A 391 -3.26 -6.38 -11.04
CA GLN A 391 -3.47 -6.96 -12.36
C GLN A 391 -4.61 -6.18 -13.06
N ARG A 392 -4.32 -5.38 -14.10
CA ARG A 392 -5.37 -5.10 -15.11
C ARG A 392 -5.69 -6.43 -15.78
N SER A 393 -6.84 -7.02 -15.50
CA SER A 393 -7.39 -8.07 -16.34
C SER A 393 -7.67 -7.47 -17.71
N ASN A 394 -6.82 -7.75 -18.71
CA ASN A 394 -7.21 -7.64 -20.11
C ASN A 394 -8.16 -8.81 -20.42
N GLY A 395 -9.38 -8.72 -19.91
CA GLY A 395 -10.50 -9.59 -20.26
C GLY A 395 -11.36 -8.89 -21.29
N LEU A 396 -10.91 -8.87 -22.55
CA LEU A 396 -11.80 -8.65 -23.68
C LEU A 396 -12.62 -9.93 -23.87
N GLU A 397 -13.70 -10.08 -23.12
CA GLU A 397 -14.90 -10.77 -23.60
C GLU A 397 -16.09 -9.86 -23.33
N ALA A 398 -16.61 -9.31 -24.42
CA ALA A 398 -17.87 -8.60 -24.46
C ALA A 398 -18.99 -9.56 -24.04
N ASN A 399 -19.61 -9.31 -22.89
CA ASN A 399 -21.07 -9.26 -22.72
C ASN A 399 -21.45 -8.86 -21.28
N GLN A 400 -21.91 -7.61 -21.16
CA GLN A 400 -22.89 -7.12 -20.19
C GLN A 400 -22.69 -7.50 -18.71
N THR A 401 -21.73 -6.83 -18.07
CA THR A 401 -21.93 -5.96 -16.89
C THR A 401 -20.58 -5.29 -16.65
N GLU A 402 -20.58 -3.96 -16.76
CA GLU A 402 -19.39 -3.09 -16.71
C GLU A 402 -18.35 -3.55 -15.67
N PRO A 403 -17.11 -3.87 -16.07
CA PRO A 403 -16.02 -4.04 -15.11
C PRO A 403 -15.67 -2.66 -14.57
N VAL A 404 -15.80 -2.47 -13.25
CA VAL A 404 -15.46 -1.21 -12.59
C VAL A 404 -13.96 -0.95 -12.73
N GLN A 405 -13.59 -0.22 -13.78
CA GLN A 405 -12.27 0.37 -13.95
C GLN A 405 -12.17 1.57 -13.02
N HIS A 406 -11.49 1.40 -11.89
CA HIS A 406 -11.38 2.44 -10.87
C HIS A 406 -10.37 3.55 -11.20
N LEU A 407 -9.54 3.46 -12.24
CA LEU A 407 -8.48 4.44 -12.52
C LEU A 407 -8.60 5.00 -13.94
N CYS A 408 -8.69 6.33 -14.04
CA CYS A 408 -8.74 7.11 -15.27
C CYS A 408 -7.44 7.91 -15.45
N ARG A 409 -6.88 7.89 -16.66
CA ARG A 409 -5.80 8.81 -17.03
C ARG A 409 -6.42 10.10 -17.54
N CYS A 410 -5.98 11.22 -16.98
CA CYS A 410 -6.42 12.56 -17.37
C CYS A 410 -5.24 13.35 -17.90
N GLU A 411 -5.54 14.28 -18.81
CA GLU A 411 -4.61 15.32 -19.23
C GLU A 411 -4.65 16.47 -18.21
N ILE A 412 -3.50 17.07 -17.97
CA ILE A 412 -3.36 18.28 -17.15
C ILE A 412 -3.16 19.43 -18.12
N SER A 413 -3.99 20.46 -18.02
CA SER A 413 -3.82 21.71 -18.74
C SER A 413 -3.44 22.82 -17.78
N ASP A 414 -2.63 23.77 -18.24
CA ASP A 414 -2.34 24.98 -17.49
C ASP A 414 -3.52 25.97 -17.53
N GLN A 415 -3.37 27.13 -16.90
CA GLN A 415 -4.41 28.17 -16.84
C GLN A 415 -4.77 28.77 -18.21
N ARG A 416 -3.94 28.55 -19.24
CA ARG A 416 -4.17 29.02 -20.62
C ARG A 416 -4.88 27.96 -21.45
N GLY A 417 -5.10 26.77 -20.89
CA GLY A 417 -5.67 25.63 -21.58
C GLY A 417 -4.62 24.80 -22.33
N ASP A 418 -3.33 25.13 -22.22
CA ASP A 418 -2.27 24.41 -22.89
C ASP A 418 -2.00 23.10 -22.12
N LYS A 419 -2.01 21.97 -22.84
CA LYS A 419 -1.69 20.66 -22.27
C LYS A 419 -0.27 20.71 -21.69
N CYS A 420 -0.15 20.51 -20.39
CA CYS A 420 1.11 20.61 -19.67
C CYS A 420 1.49 19.35 -18.87
N GLY A 421 0.60 18.35 -18.80
CA GLY A 421 0.97 17.06 -18.26
C GLY A 421 -0.09 15.97 -18.30
N SER A 422 0.15 14.90 -17.55
CA SER A 422 -0.76 13.75 -17.40
C SER A 422 -0.80 13.27 -15.96
N VAL A 423 -1.98 12.86 -15.47
CA VAL A 423 -2.21 12.31 -14.13
C VAL A 423 -3.09 11.07 -14.22
N VAL A 424 -2.93 10.13 -13.29
CA VAL A 424 -3.81 8.97 -13.16
C VAL A 424 -4.60 9.09 -11.86
N VAL A 425 -5.91 9.29 -11.98
CA VAL A 425 -6.83 9.53 -10.86
C VAL A 425 -7.85 8.41 -10.74
N ASP A 426 -8.45 8.28 -9.55
CA ASP A 426 -9.59 7.38 -9.36
C ASP A 426 -10.85 7.92 -10.08
N SER A 427 -11.60 7.04 -10.74
CA SER A 427 -12.78 7.40 -11.53
C SER A 427 -13.94 7.94 -10.67
N GLU A 428 -14.10 7.42 -9.45
CA GLU A 428 -15.10 7.91 -8.50
C GLU A 428 -14.70 9.29 -7.98
N TRP A 429 -13.41 9.48 -7.67
CA TRP A 429 -12.88 10.80 -7.31
C TRP A 429 -13.10 11.82 -8.43
N LEU A 430 -12.80 11.46 -9.68
CA LEU A 430 -12.99 12.33 -10.83
C LEU A 430 -14.47 12.68 -11.04
N GLY A 431 -15.36 11.69 -10.97
CA GLY A 431 -16.80 11.91 -11.11
C GLY A 431 -17.37 12.84 -10.03
N ASN A 432 -16.88 12.74 -8.79
CA ASN A 432 -17.24 13.68 -7.72
C ASN A 432 -16.80 15.11 -8.05
N LYS A 433 -15.60 15.29 -8.63
CA LYS A 433 -15.08 16.61 -9.00
C LYS A 433 -15.79 17.24 -10.19
N GLU A 434 -16.22 16.43 -11.15
CA GLU A 434 -17.08 16.87 -12.26
C GLU A 434 -18.44 17.38 -11.75
N ASN A 435 -19.05 16.68 -10.79
CA ASN A 435 -20.29 17.10 -10.15
C ASN A 435 -20.14 18.42 -9.36
N GLU A 436 -18.98 18.61 -8.72
CA GLU A 436 -18.61 19.85 -8.02
C GLU A 436 -18.19 20.99 -8.97
N GLN A 437 -18.12 20.74 -10.28
CA GLN A 437 -17.65 21.68 -11.31
C GLN A 437 -16.24 22.23 -11.02
N GLN A 438 -15.41 21.46 -10.32
CA GLN A 438 -14.05 21.87 -9.98
C GLN A 438 -13.14 21.66 -11.20
N THR A 439 -12.57 22.76 -11.72
CA THR A 439 -11.72 22.76 -12.91
C THR A 439 -10.25 23.08 -12.62
N LEU A 440 -9.95 23.53 -11.40
CA LEU A 440 -8.59 23.88 -10.96
C LEU A 440 -8.15 22.94 -9.85
N PHE A 441 -6.92 22.47 -9.98
CA PHE A 441 -6.32 21.47 -9.11
C PHE A 441 -4.92 21.90 -8.68
N GLU A 442 -4.53 21.55 -7.45
CA GLU A 442 -3.22 21.89 -6.91
C GLU A 442 -2.26 20.70 -7.02
N PHE A 443 -1.06 20.97 -7.52
CA PHE A 443 -0.03 19.96 -7.73
C PHE A 443 1.26 20.35 -7.01
N ILE A 444 1.90 19.36 -6.39
CA ILE A 444 3.22 19.52 -5.74
C ILE A 444 4.26 18.85 -6.64
N ALA A 445 5.27 19.59 -7.08
CA ALA A 445 6.45 19.01 -7.71
C ALA A 445 7.25 18.20 -6.69
N ILE A 446 7.50 16.92 -6.97
CA ILE A 446 8.16 15.99 -6.03
C ILE A 446 9.61 15.74 -6.43
N SER A 447 9.85 15.42 -7.70
CA SER A 447 11.17 15.07 -8.25
C SER A 447 11.18 15.28 -9.75
N ASP A 448 12.38 15.39 -10.34
CA ASP A 448 12.53 15.45 -11.80
C ASP A 448 12.01 14.15 -12.45
N ALA A 449 11.30 14.29 -13.56
CA ALA A 449 10.93 13.19 -14.45
C ALA A 449 11.67 13.35 -15.78
N LYS A 450 11.89 12.23 -16.50
CA LYS A 450 12.65 12.23 -17.76
C LYS A 450 11.77 12.58 -18.95
N ASP A 451 10.82 11.71 -19.29
CA ASP A 451 9.95 11.85 -20.46
C ASP A 451 8.51 11.36 -20.15
N PHE A 452 7.54 11.77 -20.99
CA PHE A 452 6.23 11.12 -21.06
C PHE A 452 6.34 9.82 -21.87
N THR A 453 5.64 8.77 -21.43
CA THR A 453 5.42 7.57 -22.24
C THR A 453 4.41 7.84 -23.35
N ASN A 454 4.42 7.03 -24.41
CA ASN A 454 3.45 7.15 -25.51
C ASN A 454 1.98 7.00 -25.05
N GLU A 455 1.75 6.31 -23.92
CA GLU A 455 0.42 6.22 -23.30
C GLU A 455 0.06 7.46 -22.46
N GLU A 456 1.05 8.20 -21.97
CA GLU A 456 0.87 9.42 -21.19
C GLU A 456 0.61 10.64 -22.07
N PHE A 457 1.11 10.63 -23.31
CA PHE A 457 0.97 11.75 -24.25
C PHE A 457 0.93 11.23 -25.71
N PRO A 458 -0.25 10.80 -26.20
CA PRO A 458 -0.38 10.17 -27.52
C PRO A 458 -0.32 11.17 -28.69
N ASP A 459 -0.74 12.42 -28.47
CA ASP A 459 -0.84 13.44 -29.53
C ASP A 459 0.45 14.27 -29.64
N TRP A 460 1.38 13.82 -30.49
CA TRP A 460 2.57 14.59 -30.87
C TRP A 460 2.24 15.58 -32.00
N THR A 461 1.55 16.68 -31.70
CA THR A 461 1.33 17.76 -32.68
C THR A 461 2.10 19.02 -32.30
N TYR A 462 3.29 19.14 -32.89
CA TYR A 462 4.09 20.35 -33.18
C TYR A 462 3.60 21.69 -32.57
N TYR A 463 4.19 22.10 -31.44
CA TYR A 463 4.59 23.50 -31.21
C TYR A 463 5.59 23.60 -30.04
N ILE A 464 6.85 23.24 -30.29
CA ILE A 464 7.97 23.69 -29.46
C ILE A 464 8.95 24.38 -30.41
N PRO A 465 9.33 25.66 -30.18
CA PRO A 465 10.21 26.40 -31.07
C PRO A 465 11.48 25.62 -31.39
N LYS A 466 11.83 25.58 -32.68
CA LYS A 466 12.93 24.82 -33.33
C LYS A 466 14.36 25.21 -32.88
N GLU A 467 14.53 25.72 -31.67
CA GLU A 467 15.82 25.99 -31.04
C GLU A 467 16.08 25.08 -29.81
N ARG A 468 15.12 24.24 -29.41
CA ARG A 468 15.33 23.20 -28.39
C ARG A 468 15.59 21.87 -29.07
N ILE A 469 16.85 21.44 -29.05
CA ILE A 469 17.28 20.07 -29.35
C ILE A 469 16.50 19.12 -28.41
N GLU A 470 16.23 17.89 -28.87
CA GLU A 470 15.49 16.77 -28.22
C GLU A 470 16.08 16.28 -26.87
N SER A 471 16.64 17.15 -26.03
CA SER A 471 17.35 16.81 -24.80
C SER A 471 16.55 17.25 -23.59
N GLU A 472 15.99 16.26 -22.89
CA GLU A 472 15.34 16.34 -21.58
C GLU A 472 14.10 17.24 -21.58
N TRP A 473 12.92 16.62 -21.73
CA TRP A 473 11.66 17.26 -21.36
C TRP A 473 11.78 17.57 -19.88
N ASP A 474 12.12 18.82 -19.57
CA ASP A 474 12.18 19.31 -18.20
C ASP A 474 10.81 19.05 -17.55
N LEU A 475 10.66 17.91 -16.88
CA LEU A 475 9.42 17.42 -16.27
C LEU A 475 9.62 17.27 -14.76
N TYR A 476 8.52 17.39 -14.02
CA TYR A 476 8.41 16.94 -12.65
C TYR A 476 7.43 15.77 -12.56
N PHE A 477 7.76 14.77 -11.74
CA PHE A 477 6.71 13.99 -11.08
C PHE A 477 5.94 14.92 -10.15
N VAL A 478 4.61 14.93 -10.29
CA VAL A 478 3.73 15.79 -9.52
C VAL A 478 2.73 14.99 -8.70
N LEU A 479 2.46 15.45 -7.48
CA LEU A 479 1.41 14.94 -6.62
C LEU A 479 0.20 15.87 -6.73
N LEU A 480 -0.91 15.35 -7.26
CA LEU A 480 -2.20 15.99 -7.14
C LEU A 480 -2.65 15.94 -5.68
N VAL A 481 -2.99 17.11 -5.13
CA VAL A 481 -3.44 17.25 -3.75
C VAL A 481 -4.78 17.99 -3.68
N GLU A 482 -5.53 17.67 -2.63
CA GLU A 482 -6.83 18.28 -2.37
C GLU A 482 -6.87 18.82 -0.94
N PHE A 483 -7.34 20.06 -0.77
CA PHE A 483 -7.43 20.69 0.54
C PHE A 483 -8.76 20.34 1.22
N TYR A 484 -8.69 19.92 2.48
CA TYR A 484 -9.85 19.61 3.33
C TYR A 484 -9.95 20.69 4.42
N PRO A 485 -10.81 21.72 4.24
CA PRO A 485 -10.82 22.91 5.11
C PRO A 485 -11.15 22.61 6.56
N GLU A 486 -12.03 21.63 6.82
CA GLU A 486 -12.43 21.23 8.17
C GLU A 486 -11.27 20.66 8.98
N GLU A 487 -10.31 20.03 8.31
CA GLU A 487 -9.15 19.38 8.93
C GLU A 487 -7.89 20.25 8.83
N GLY A 488 -7.89 21.28 7.98
CA GLY A 488 -6.73 22.14 7.72
C GLY A 488 -5.57 21.40 7.04
N ILE A 489 -5.83 20.25 6.41
CA ILE A 489 -4.82 19.41 5.77
C ILE A 489 -5.08 19.22 4.28
N TYR A 490 -4.02 18.93 3.55
CA TYR A 490 -4.03 18.48 2.17
C TYR A 490 -3.96 16.96 2.11
N ARG A 491 -4.78 16.31 1.28
CA ARG A 491 -4.69 14.86 1.04
C ARG A 491 -4.10 14.57 -0.32
N ARG A 492 -3.41 13.43 -0.42
CA ARG A 492 -2.85 12.91 -1.68
C ARG A 492 -3.97 12.30 -2.51
N VAL A 493 -4.04 12.69 -3.77
CA VAL A 493 -5.03 12.17 -4.71
C VAL A 493 -4.39 11.24 -5.73
N ALA A 494 -3.37 11.73 -6.43
CA ALA A 494 -2.82 11.03 -7.58
C ALA A 494 -1.39 11.45 -7.91
N LEU A 495 -0.66 10.58 -8.61
CA LEU A 495 0.64 10.91 -9.20
C LEU A 495 0.49 11.18 -10.70
N GLY A 496 1.23 12.17 -11.17
CA GLY A 496 1.31 12.54 -12.56
C GLY A 496 2.71 13.01 -12.94
N LYS A 497 2.84 13.48 -14.18
CA LYS A 497 4.01 14.18 -14.69
C LYS A 497 3.56 15.47 -15.34
N VAL A 498 4.31 16.55 -15.12
CA VAL A 498 4.02 17.89 -15.66
C VAL A 498 5.32 18.55 -16.11
N PHE A 499 5.27 19.34 -17.18
CA PHE A 499 6.42 20.16 -17.60
C PHE A 499 6.82 21.16 -16.51
N LYS A 500 8.10 21.21 -16.16
CA LYS A 500 8.66 22.22 -15.24
C LYS A 500 8.33 23.64 -15.68
N ALA A 501 8.22 23.87 -16.99
CA ALA A 501 7.80 25.15 -17.55
C ALA A 501 6.45 25.62 -16.97
N ALA A 502 5.52 24.70 -16.70
CA ALA A 502 4.22 25.01 -16.10
C ALA A 502 4.34 25.53 -14.65
N PHE A 503 5.44 25.24 -13.95
CA PHE A 503 5.74 25.81 -12.64
C PHE A 503 6.43 27.18 -12.73
N THR A 504 7.17 27.45 -13.82
CA THR A 504 7.92 28.70 -13.97
C THR A 504 7.08 29.91 -14.43
N HIS A 505 5.92 29.67 -15.06
CA HIS A 505 5.01 30.74 -15.48
C HIS A 505 4.11 31.28 -14.36
N LEU A 506 4.30 30.83 -13.12
CA LEU A 506 3.61 31.33 -11.94
C LEU A 506 4.29 32.62 -11.46
N VAL A 507 3.99 33.73 -12.12
CA VAL A 507 4.66 35.03 -11.93
C VAL A 507 4.45 35.63 -10.52
N GLU A 508 3.46 35.20 -9.74
CA GLU A 508 3.18 35.77 -8.40
C GLU A 508 2.48 34.80 -7.44
N LYS A 509 3.16 33.76 -6.94
CA LYS A 509 2.68 33.06 -5.73
C LYS A 509 3.82 32.77 -4.75
N GLU A 510 3.66 33.27 -3.53
CA GLU A 510 4.47 32.90 -2.37
C GLU A 510 4.45 31.38 -2.22
N TRP A 511 5.60 30.79 -1.89
CA TRP A 511 5.66 29.38 -1.52
C TRP A 511 4.72 29.14 -0.34
N LYS A 512 3.68 28.33 -0.57
CA LYS A 512 2.70 27.98 0.45
C LYS A 512 3.22 26.79 1.27
N GLU A 513 3.30 26.97 2.59
CA GLU A 513 3.49 25.84 3.50
C GLU A 513 2.16 25.09 3.65
N ILE A 514 2.19 23.77 3.52
CA ILE A 514 1.01 22.92 3.61
C ILE A 514 1.25 21.78 4.60
N ILE A 515 0.18 21.31 5.25
CA ILE A 515 0.21 20.09 6.05
C ILE A 515 -0.37 18.97 5.19
N LEU A 516 0.49 18.05 4.75
CA LEU A 516 0.08 16.91 3.93
C LEU A 516 -0.32 15.73 4.83
N GLY A 517 -1.60 15.37 4.80
CA GLY A 517 -2.24 14.24 5.48
C GLY A 517 -1.93 12.89 4.87
#